data_AF-A0A959MEJ9-F1
#
_entry.id   AF-A0A959MEJ9-F1
#
_cell.length_a   1.000
_cell.length_b   1.000
_cell.length_c   1.000
_cell.angle_alpha   90.00
_cell.angle_beta   90.00
_cell.angle_gamma   90.00
#
_symmetry.space_group_name_H-M   'P 1'
#
loop_
_entity.id
_entity.type
_entity.pdbx_description
1 polymer ?
#
loop_
_entity_poly.entity_id
_entity_poly.type
_entity_poly.pdbx_seq_one_letter_code
_entity_poly.pdbx_strand_id
1 'polypeptide(L)'
;MPTLAATLFACGTTDPAATRNRMGAVIDGVTWKATETEAAREGSTLQVEGSSAIGTTLRLTLKNDTVGTYPLGEGLHEGILVDEFTSWTAHGVQSGSVTITEIDGEHVTGYFGFRGKDTVGLQAEREVASGTFDIDFSP
;
A
#
# COMPACT_ATOMS: atom_id res chain seq x y z
N MET A 1 28.06 22.10 33.20
CA MET A 1 27.42 22.18 31.87
C MET A 1 27.38 20.77 31.32
N PRO A 2 26.25 20.05 31.40
CA PRO A 2 26.18 18.70 30.87
C PRO A 2 25.96 18.73 29.35
N THR A 3 26.89 18.10 28.63
CA THR A 3 26.81 17.79 27.21
C THR A 3 25.69 16.78 26.99
N LEU A 4 24.65 17.16 26.26
CA LEU A 4 23.59 16.24 25.83
C LEU A 4 24.12 15.44 24.63
N ALA A 5 24.44 14.17 24.88
CA ALA A 5 24.68 13.18 23.85
C ALA A 5 23.32 12.82 23.20
N ALA A 6 23.18 13.11 21.91
CA ALA A 6 22.04 12.64 21.12
C ALA A 6 22.21 11.14 20.86
N THR A 7 21.40 10.33 21.54
CA THR A 7 21.33 8.89 21.31
C THR A 7 20.71 8.65 19.94
N LEU A 8 21.51 8.14 18.99
CA LEU A 8 21.07 7.64 17.70
C LEU A 8 20.13 6.44 17.94
N PHE A 9 18.87 6.55 17.53
CA PHE A 9 18.00 5.38 17.36
C PHE A 9 18.43 4.63 16.10
N ALA A 10 19.50 3.85 16.23
CA ALA A 10 19.79 2.74 15.33
C ALA A 10 19.20 1.48 15.98
N CYS A 11 17.93 1.19 15.69
CA CYS A 11 17.42 -0.17 15.83
C CYS A 11 17.36 -0.75 14.41
N GLY A 12 18.45 -1.41 14.01
CA GLY A 12 18.45 -2.26 12.84
C GLY A 12 17.56 -3.46 13.11
N THR A 13 16.50 -3.61 12.34
CA THR A 13 16.03 -4.93 11.99
C THR A 13 16.77 -5.29 10.71
N THR A 14 17.82 -6.09 10.83
CA THR A 14 18.23 -6.97 9.74
C THR A 14 17.00 -7.81 9.39
N ASP A 15 16.29 -7.41 8.33
CA ASP A 15 15.11 -8.09 7.83
C ASP A 15 15.54 -9.52 7.46
N PRO A 16 15.04 -10.56 8.14
CA PRO A 16 15.47 -11.93 7.89
C PRO A 16 15.06 -12.32 6.46
N ALA A 17 16.01 -12.31 5.53
CA ALA A 17 15.84 -12.68 4.12
C ALA A 17 14.50 -12.19 3.53
N ALA A 18 14.45 -10.92 3.09
CA ALA A 18 13.29 -10.31 2.45
C ALA A 18 12.54 -11.30 1.54
N THR A 19 11.47 -11.90 2.06
CA THR A 19 10.61 -12.79 1.28
C THR A 19 9.79 -11.89 0.38
N ARG A 20 10.14 -11.83 -0.91
CA ARG A 20 9.39 -11.10 -1.93
C ARG A 20 7.95 -11.58 -2.02
N ASN A 21 7.10 -10.81 -2.69
CA ASN A 21 5.67 -11.07 -2.86
C ASN A 21 4.90 -10.93 -1.54
N ARG A 22 5.07 -9.77 -0.89
CA ARG A 22 4.41 -9.40 0.35
C ARG A 22 3.76 -8.03 0.26
N MET A 23 2.59 -7.92 0.87
CA MET A 23 1.89 -6.66 1.08
C MET A 23 1.23 -6.67 2.46
N GLY A 24 1.33 -5.55 3.16
CA GLY A 24 0.76 -5.40 4.50
C GLY A 24 0.40 -3.95 4.80
N ALA A 25 -0.53 -3.76 5.72
CA ALA A 25 -1.03 -2.44 6.08
C ALA A 25 -1.57 -2.40 7.52
N VAL A 26 -1.83 -1.20 8.01
CA VAL A 26 -2.61 -0.93 9.22
C VAL A 26 -3.90 -0.25 8.78
N ILE A 27 -5.02 -0.98 8.87
CA ILE A 27 -6.35 -0.54 8.44
C ILE A 27 -7.19 -0.30 9.70
N ASP A 28 -7.64 0.94 9.90
CA ASP A 28 -8.38 1.38 11.10
C ASP A 28 -7.70 0.95 12.41
N GLY A 29 -6.36 0.99 12.44
CA GLY A 29 -5.54 0.58 13.59
C GLY A 29 -5.31 -0.93 13.72
N VAL A 30 -5.86 -1.76 12.83
CA VAL A 30 -5.69 -3.22 12.82
C VAL A 30 -4.67 -3.63 11.76
N THR A 31 -3.72 -4.48 12.14
CA THR A 31 -2.75 -5.04 11.18
C THR A 31 -3.44 -5.97 10.19
N TRP A 32 -3.28 -5.65 8.91
CA TRP A 32 -3.70 -6.44 7.77
C TRP A 32 -2.48 -6.98 7.01
N LYS A 33 -2.59 -8.21 6.52
CA LYS A 33 -1.56 -8.86 5.69
C LYS A 33 -2.24 -9.56 4.52
N ALA A 34 -1.70 -9.35 3.33
CA ALA A 34 -2.09 -10.12 2.16
C ALA A 34 -1.58 -11.56 2.28
N THR A 35 -2.39 -12.50 1.80
CA THR A 35 -2.01 -13.90 1.56
C THR A 35 -1.67 -14.15 0.09
N GLU A 36 -2.16 -13.30 -0.80
CA GLU A 36 -1.86 -13.30 -2.23
C GLU A 36 -1.52 -11.86 -2.64
N THR A 37 -0.51 -11.71 -3.49
CA THR A 37 -0.09 -10.40 -4.01
C THR A 37 0.19 -10.49 -5.50
N GLU A 38 -0.10 -9.41 -6.21
CA GLU A 38 0.16 -9.27 -7.63
C GLU A 38 0.67 -7.87 -7.94
N ALA A 39 1.66 -7.79 -8.82
CA ALA A 39 2.05 -6.55 -9.48
C ALA A 39 1.98 -6.76 -10.99
N ALA A 40 1.35 -5.81 -11.69
CA ALA A 40 1.22 -5.83 -13.13
C ALA A 40 1.58 -4.47 -13.73
N ARG A 41 2.21 -4.50 -14.90
CA ARG A 41 2.58 -3.29 -15.65
C ARG A 41 1.98 -3.34 -17.05
N GLU A 42 1.15 -2.35 -17.37
CA GLU A 42 0.59 -2.15 -18.71
C GLU A 42 0.88 -0.73 -19.20
N GLY A 43 1.85 -0.62 -20.13
CA GLY A 43 2.35 0.67 -20.59
C GLY A 43 2.99 1.46 -19.46
N SER A 44 2.50 2.67 -19.19
CA SER A 44 2.92 3.50 -18.05
C SER A 44 2.03 3.33 -16.81
N THR A 45 1.24 2.26 -16.74
CA THR A 45 0.35 1.97 -15.61
C THR A 45 0.94 0.84 -14.79
N LEU A 46 1.12 1.09 -13.50
CA LEU A 46 1.44 0.08 -12.51
C LEU A 46 0.19 -0.22 -11.68
N GLN A 47 -0.14 -1.50 -11.55
CA GLN A 47 -1.11 -1.98 -10.58
C GLN A 47 -0.38 -2.84 -9.54
N VAL A 48 -0.67 -2.58 -8.28
CA VAL A 48 -0.22 -3.38 -7.14
C VAL A 48 -1.44 -3.80 -6.34
N GLU A 49 -1.55 -5.09 -6.06
CA GLU A 49 -2.70 -5.66 -5.37
C GLU A 49 -2.27 -6.66 -4.30
N GLY A 50 -3.03 -6.69 -3.21
CA GLY A 50 -2.94 -7.73 -2.19
C GLY A 50 -4.32 -8.13 -1.69
N SER A 51 -4.53 -9.43 -1.54
CA SER A 51 -5.77 -10.02 -1.03
C SER A 51 -5.48 -10.88 0.18
N SER A 52 -6.33 -10.79 1.21
CA SER A 52 -6.24 -11.61 2.41
C SER A 52 -7.12 -12.87 2.33
N ALA A 53 -6.85 -13.87 3.17
CA ALA A 53 -7.61 -15.13 3.20
C ALA A 53 -9.12 -14.95 3.51
N ILE A 54 -9.53 -13.79 4.01
CA ILE A 54 -10.92 -13.46 4.33
C ILE A 54 -11.58 -12.56 3.28
N GLY A 55 -10.93 -12.34 2.13
CA GLY A 55 -11.49 -11.59 1.00
C GLY A 55 -11.28 -10.07 1.06
N THR A 56 -10.64 -9.52 2.08
CA THR A 56 -10.26 -8.09 2.05
C THR A 56 -9.14 -7.88 1.04
N THR A 57 -9.37 -6.99 0.07
CA THR A 57 -8.43 -6.68 -1.03
C THR A 57 -8.03 -5.21 -0.98
N LEU A 58 -6.74 -4.94 -1.19
CA LEU A 58 -6.20 -3.60 -1.39
C LEU A 58 -5.56 -3.52 -2.76
N ARG A 59 -5.97 -2.52 -3.55
CA ARG A 59 -5.45 -2.26 -4.89
C ARG A 59 -4.95 -0.83 -5.00
N LEU A 60 -3.78 -0.66 -5.61
CA LEU A 60 -3.18 0.63 -5.95
C LEU A 60 -2.97 0.66 -7.47
N THR A 61 -3.41 1.74 -8.11
CA THR A 61 -3.23 1.97 -9.55
C THR A 61 -2.50 3.29 -9.75
N LEU A 62 -1.32 3.27 -10.36
CA LEU A 62 -0.47 4.44 -10.55
C LEU A 62 -0.16 4.66 -12.04
N LYS A 63 -0.30 5.90 -12.52
CA LYS A 63 0.22 6.32 -13.83
C LYS A 63 1.62 6.90 -13.70
N ASN A 64 2.52 6.56 -14.62
CA ASN A 64 3.95 6.88 -14.56
C ASN A 64 4.62 6.18 -13.37
N ASP A 65 5.05 4.94 -13.58
CA ASP A 65 5.50 4.01 -12.56
C ASP A 65 7.00 4.18 -12.21
N THR A 66 7.49 5.40 -12.09
CA THR A 66 8.89 5.65 -11.71
C THR A 66 9.08 5.66 -10.19
N VAL A 67 10.32 5.63 -9.72
CA VAL A 67 10.61 5.94 -8.30
C VAL A 67 10.10 7.35 -7.98
N GLY A 68 9.35 7.49 -6.90
CA GLY A 68 8.73 8.76 -6.53
C GLY A 68 7.47 8.62 -5.68
N THR A 69 6.93 9.76 -5.25
CA THR A 69 5.70 9.85 -4.47
C THR A 69 4.54 10.34 -5.34
N TYR A 70 3.44 9.61 -5.29
CA TYR A 70 2.24 9.81 -6.08
C TYR A 70 1.07 10.14 -5.14
N PRO A 71 0.45 11.33 -5.25
CA PRO A 71 -0.74 11.64 -4.49
C PRO A 71 -1.91 10.76 -4.95
N LEU A 72 -2.69 10.24 -4.01
CA LEU A 72 -3.91 9.48 -4.28
C LEU A 72 -5.15 10.35 -4.04
N GLY A 73 -6.22 10.08 -4.80
CA GLY A 73 -7.50 10.81 -4.68
C GLY A 73 -7.59 12.07 -5.55
N GLU A 74 -6.50 12.40 -6.26
CA GLU A 74 -6.45 13.46 -7.25
C GLU A 74 -5.86 12.93 -8.56
N GLY A 75 -6.53 13.19 -9.70
CA GLY A 75 -5.99 12.87 -11.02
C GLY A 75 -6.09 11.39 -11.41
N LEU A 76 -4.96 10.77 -11.77
CA LEU A 76 -4.90 9.46 -12.43
C LEU A 76 -4.43 8.32 -11.51
N HIS A 77 -4.16 8.60 -10.23
CA HIS A 77 -3.70 7.62 -9.25
C HIS A 77 -4.83 7.26 -8.30
N GLU A 78 -5.08 5.97 -8.17
CA GLU A 78 -6.22 5.45 -7.41
C GLU A 78 -5.75 4.43 -6.39
N GLY A 79 -6.45 4.41 -5.25
CA GLY A 79 -6.40 3.29 -4.33
C GLY A 79 -7.82 2.83 -4.04
N ILE A 80 -7.97 1.54 -3.84
CA ILE A 80 -9.24 0.92 -3.49
C ILE A 80 -8.98 -0.08 -2.36
N LEU A 81 -9.81 -0.02 -1.33
CA LEU A 81 -9.93 -1.05 -0.31
C LEU A 81 -11.31 -1.70 -0.45
N VAL A 82 -11.36 -3.01 -0.67
CA VAL A 82 -12.58 -3.79 -0.70
C VAL A 82 -12.63 -4.65 0.55
N ASP A 83 -13.67 -4.47 1.36
CA ASP A 83 -13.89 -5.26 2.56
C ASP A 83 -15.02 -6.28 2.31
N GLU A 84 -14.68 -7.57 2.21
CA GLU A 84 -15.65 -8.65 2.09
C GLU A 84 -16.22 -9.10 3.46
N PHE A 85 -15.63 -8.68 4.58
CA PHE A 85 -15.99 -9.20 5.90
C PHE A 85 -17.38 -8.74 6.39
N THR A 86 -17.83 -7.55 5.99
CA THR A 86 -19.06 -6.94 6.55
C THR A 86 -20.19 -6.68 5.56
N SER A 87 -19.93 -6.84 4.25
CA SER A 87 -20.78 -6.56 3.08
C SER A 87 -19.87 -5.94 2.04
N TRP A 88 -19.97 -6.35 0.78
CA TRP A 88 -19.12 -5.88 -0.32
C TRP A 88 -19.11 -4.35 -0.41
N THR A 89 -18.10 -3.74 0.21
CA THR A 89 -17.97 -2.29 0.30
C THR A 89 -16.62 -1.91 -0.28
N ALA A 90 -16.65 -1.20 -1.40
CA ALA A 90 -15.46 -0.62 -1.99
C ALA A 90 -15.28 0.79 -1.45
N HIS A 91 -14.08 1.08 -0.95
CA HIS A 91 -13.68 2.39 -0.46
C HIS A 91 -12.70 3.01 -1.46
N GLY A 92 -13.16 4.02 -2.20
CA GLY A 92 -12.32 4.79 -3.12
C GLY A 92 -11.51 5.82 -2.36
N VAL A 93 -10.23 6.00 -2.72
CA VAL A 93 -9.36 6.97 -2.05
C VAL A 93 -9.86 8.40 -2.25
N GLN A 94 -9.89 9.15 -1.15
CA GLN A 94 -10.13 10.61 -1.16
C GLN A 94 -8.84 11.42 -1.02
N SER A 95 -7.88 10.88 -0.27
CA SER A 95 -6.59 11.53 -0.04
C SER A 95 -5.57 10.50 0.41
N GLY A 96 -4.31 10.71 0.06
CA GLY A 96 -3.22 9.86 0.50
C GLY A 96 -2.04 9.94 -0.44
N SER A 97 -1.13 8.99 -0.30
CA SER A 97 -0.04 8.83 -1.25
C SER A 97 0.48 7.40 -1.31
N VAL A 98 1.13 7.09 -2.44
CA VAL A 98 1.99 5.93 -2.60
C VAL A 98 3.39 6.44 -2.92
N THR A 99 4.41 5.87 -2.29
CA THR A 99 5.80 6.10 -2.68
C THR A 99 6.40 4.81 -3.17
N ILE A 100 6.85 4.82 -4.43
CA ILE A 100 7.67 3.76 -5.01
C ILE A 100 9.12 4.03 -4.61
N THR A 101 9.72 3.09 -3.88
CA THR A 101 11.11 3.19 -3.41
C THR A 101 12.09 2.50 -4.36
N GLU A 102 11.65 1.42 -4.99
CA GLU A 102 12.41 0.68 -5.99
C GLU A 102 11.47 0.14 -7.04
N ILE A 103 11.89 0.19 -8.30
CA ILE A 103 11.16 -0.44 -9.38
C ILE A 103 12.12 -0.79 -10.52
N ASP A 104 12.04 -2.03 -10.99
CA ASP A 104 12.80 -2.52 -12.12
C ASP A 104 11.92 -3.34 -13.09
N GLY A 105 12.52 -4.18 -13.93
CA GLY A 105 11.81 -5.01 -14.89
C GLY A 105 11.06 -6.19 -14.28
N GLU A 106 11.43 -6.62 -13.07
CA GLU A 106 10.95 -7.83 -12.41
C GLU A 106 10.31 -7.54 -11.05
N HIS A 107 10.53 -6.36 -10.49
CA HIS A 107 10.27 -6.09 -9.08
C HIS A 107 9.81 -4.66 -8.80
N VAL A 108 8.98 -4.49 -7.76
CA VAL A 108 8.59 -3.18 -7.22
C VAL A 108 8.47 -3.19 -5.70
N THR A 109 9.00 -2.16 -5.05
CA THR A 109 8.83 -1.90 -3.62
C THR A 109 8.30 -0.50 -3.35
N GLY A 110 7.60 -0.35 -2.22
CA GLY A 110 7.13 0.94 -1.78
C GLY A 110 6.32 0.89 -0.51
N TYR A 111 5.81 2.07 -0.15
CA TYR A 111 4.91 2.27 0.97
C TYR A 111 3.77 3.19 0.59
N PHE A 112 2.66 3.09 1.31
CA PHE A 112 1.47 3.86 1.01
C PHE A 112 0.68 4.17 2.29
N GLY A 113 -0.22 5.13 2.17
CA GLY A 113 -1.19 5.46 3.20
C GLY A 113 -2.28 6.33 2.60
N PHE A 114 -3.53 6.06 2.94
CA PHE A 114 -4.66 6.78 2.39
C PHE A 114 -5.89 6.72 3.27
N ARG A 115 -6.83 7.63 3.01
CA ARG A 115 -8.19 7.58 3.52
C ARG A 115 -9.13 7.34 2.37
N GLY A 116 -9.93 6.28 2.51
CA GLY A 116 -10.94 5.89 1.55
C GLY A 116 -12.33 6.18 2.09
N LYS A 117 -13.27 6.40 1.18
CA LYS A 117 -14.69 6.55 1.53
C LYS A 117 -15.51 5.52 0.79
N ASP A 118 -16.49 4.98 1.48
CA ASP A 118 -17.45 4.05 0.92
C ASP A 118 -18.08 4.63 -0.36
N THR A 119 -18.00 3.83 -1.43
CA THR A 119 -18.55 4.15 -2.76
C THR A 119 -20.05 3.86 -2.86
N VAL A 120 -20.65 3.16 -1.89
CA VAL A 120 -22.06 2.77 -1.85
C VAL A 120 -22.76 3.26 -0.56
N GLY A 121 -23.19 4.51 -0.60
CA GLY A 121 -24.37 4.99 0.14
C GLY A 121 -24.23 5.24 1.65
N LEU A 122 -23.29 4.62 2.37
CA LEU A 122 -23.14 4.83 3.82
C LEU A 122 -22.03 5.82 4.19
N GLN A 123 -21.21 6.26 3.22
CA GLN A 123 -20.21 7.32 3.38
C GLN A 123 -19.19 7.04 4.51
N ALA A 124 -19.09 5.79 4.97
CA ALA A 124 -18.15 5.40 6.00
C ALA A 124 -16.71 5.56 5.50
N GLU A 125 -15.88 6.20 6.32
CA GLU A 125 -14.45 6.37 6.03
C GLU A 125 -13.68 5.16 6.56
N ARG A 126 -12.64 4.77 5.80
CA ARG A 126 -11.64 3.79 6.19
C ARG A 126 -10.28 4.44 6.10
N GLU A 127 -9.45 4.20 7.09
CA GLU A 127 -8.08 4.70 7.12
C GLU A 127 -7.10 3.55 6.92
N VAL A 128 -6.27 3.67 5.89
CA VAL A 128 -5.04 2.91 5.77
C VAL A 128 -3.90 3.81 6.24
N ALA A 129 -3.56 3.71 7.53
CA ALA A 129 -2.62 4.63 8.18
C ALA A 129 -1.19 4.47 7.62
N SER A 130 -0.81 3.23 7.30
CA SER A 130 0.47 2.89 6.70
C SER A 130 0.40 1.51 6.06
N GLY A 131 1.07 1.31 4.94
CA GLY A 131 1.27 0.02 4.32
C GLY A 131 2.56 -0.05 3.51
N THR A 132 3.00 -1.26 3.23
CA THR A 132 4.22 -1.57 2.47
C THR A 132 3.94 -2.68 1.47
N PHE A 133 4.62 -2.64 0.34
CA PHE A 133 4.64 -3.71 -0.66
C PHE A 133 6.06 -3.96 -1.16
N ASP A 134 6.34 -5.21 -1.48
CA ASP A 134 7.57 -5.73 -2.07
C ASP A 134 7.16 -6.96 -2.88
N ILE A 135 6.99 -6.78 -4.18
CA ILE A 135 6.26 -7.71 -5.05
C ILE A 135 7.00 -7.84 -6.39
N ASP A 136 7.13 -9.07 -6.87
CA ASP A 136 7.62 -9.36 -8.23
C ASP A 136 6.47 -9.18 -9.23
N PHE A 137 6.79 -8.71 -10.44
CA PHE A 137 5.80 -8.63 -11.51
C PHE A 137 5.33 -10.03 -11.91
N SER A 138 4.02 -10.19 -12.08
CA SER A 138 3.47 -11.39 -12.72
C SER A 138 4.04 -11.51 -14.15
N PRO A 139 4.48 -12.71 -14.57
CA PRO A 139 4.99 -12.96 -15.92
C PRO A 139 3.94 -12.77 -17.01
#